data_AF-A0A1G2HN49-F1
#
_entry.id   AF-A0A1G2HN49-F1
#
_cell.length_a   1.000
_cell.length_b   1.000
_cell.length_c   1.000
_cell.angle_alpha   90.00
_cell.angle_beta   90.00
_cell.angle_gamma   90.00
#
_symmetry.space_group_name_H-M   'P 1'
#
loop_
_entity.id
_entity.type
_entity.pdbx_description
1 polymer ?
#
loop_
_entity_poly.entity_id
_entity_poly.type
_entity_poly.pdbx_seq_one_letter_code
_entity_poly.pdbx_strand_id
1 'polypeptide(L)'
;MKKFLPLFLLSLTVLLLFSGVAQASVCPEFKTSLVPCGQKPDCPCELLDLFEMIGRVYYFFVWDIATPLAGLMIVVGGVMLLVSGGNPGLAGRAKNIIKWSIIAILLIFGSWLIIDFVLKAIGYTRAGNWSAF
;
A
#
# COMPACT_ATOMS: atom_id res chain seq x y z
N MET A 1 17.71 23.24 5.36
CA MET A 1 16.40 22.68 5.78
C MET A 1 15.23 23.69 5.75
N LYS A 2 15.45 25.02 5.74
CA LYS A 2 14.36 26.03 5.79
C LYS A 2 13.59 26.25 4.47
N LYS A 3 14.11 25.80 3.32
CA LYS A 3 13.49 25.99 1.98
C LYS A 3 12.47 24.92 1.59
N PHE A 4 12.43 23.79 2.28
CA PHE A 4 11.47 22.70 2.00
C PHE A 4 10.12 22.89 2.68
N LEU A 5 10.07 23.69 3.75
CA LEU A 5 8.86 23.98 4.54
C LEU A 5 7.77 24.73 3.73
N PRO A 6 8.05 25.80 2.96
CA PRO A 6 7.01 26.48 2.18
C PRO A 6 6.53 25.65 0.99
N LEU A 7 7.36 24.74 0.47
CA LEU A 7 7.01 23.85 -0.65
C LEU A 7 5.97 22.80 -0.23
N PHE A 8 6.07 22.32 1.02
CA PHE A 8 5.10 21.40 1.61
C PHE A 8 3.76 22.09 1.92
N LEU A 9 3.80 23.35 2.39
CA LEU A 9 2.61 24.16 2.68
C LEU A 9 1.80 24.54 1.42
N LEU A 10 2.48 24.83 0.30
CA LEU A 10 1.83 25.20 -0.96
C LEU A 10 1.20 23.98 -1.66
N SER A 11 1.79 22.79 -1.49
CA SER A 11 1.18 21.53 -1.93
C SER A 11 -0.08 21.19 -1.12
N LEU A 12 -0.12 21.57 0.16
CA LEU A 12 -1.24 21.30 1.06
C LEU A 12 -2.46 22.17 0.76
N THR A 13 -2.25 23.43 0.37
CA THR A 13 -3.34 24.35 0.00
C THR A 13 -3.94 24.07 -1.38
N VAL A 14 -3.14 23.58 -2.33
CA VAL A 14 -3.64 23.13 -3.65
C VAL A 14 -4.49 21.86 -3.50
N LEU A 15 -4.16 20.98 -2.55
CA LEU A 15 -4.96 19.79 -2.25
C LEU A 15 -6.35 20.14 -1.67
N LEU A 16 -6.45 21.20 -0.87
CA LEU A 16 -7.70 21.63 -0.22
C LEU A 16 -8.69 22.30 -1.19
N LEU A 17 -8.22 22.79 -2.34
CA LEU A 17 -9.08 23.39 -3.36
C LEU A 17 -9.71 22.34 -4.30
N PHE A 18 -9.20 21.10 -4.28
CA PHE A 18 -9.61 20.04 -5.20
C PHE A 18 -10.62 19.06 -4.59
N SER A 19 -10.97 19.20 -3.31
CA SER A 19 -11.90 18.30 -2.58
C SER A 19 -13.39 18.57 -2.83
N GLY A 20 -13.73 19.35 -3.85
CA GLY A 20 -15.11 19.54 -4.29
C GLY A 20 -15.53 18.42 -5.24
N VAL A 21 -16.55 17.66 -4.83
CA VAL A 21 -17.43 16.73 -5.57
C VAL A 21 -16.97 15.27 -5.78
N ALA A 22 -17.65 14.35 -5.07
CA ALA A 22 -18.30 13.18 -5.67
C ALA A 22 -19.21 12.45 -4.66
N GLN A 23 -20.47 12.28 -5.02
CA GLN A 23 -21.41 11.32 -4.41
C GLN A 23 -21.38 10.06 -5.28
N ALA A 24 -21.36 8.85 -4.72
CA ALA A 24 -21.56 7.60 -5.49
C ALA A 24 -22.88 6.92 -5.09
N SER A 25 -23.12 5.64 -5.47
CA SER A 25 -24.20 4.70 -5.02
C SER A 25 -23.64 3.51 -4.19
N VAL A 26 -24.43 2.83 -3.32
CA VAL A 26 -23.96 1.69 -2.47
C VAL A 26 -24.52 0.37 -3.02
N CYS A 27 -23.67 -0.54 -3.47
CA CYS A 27 -23.99 -1.93 -3.80
C CYS A 27 -23.41 -2.89 -2.74
N PRO A 28 -24.02 -4.06 -2.49
CA PRO A 28 -23.50 -5.01 -1.50
C PRO A 28 -22.21 -5.68 -2.00
N GLU A 29 -21.11 -5.48 -1.27
CA GLU A 29 -19.80 -6.07 -1.58
C GLU A 29 -19.77 -7.59 -1.37
N PHE A 30 -19.47 -8.36 -2.43
CA PHE A 30 -19.15 -9.78 -2.34
C PHE A 30 -17.72 -9.96 -1.83
N LYS A 31 -17.51 -10.20 -0.53
CA LYS A 31 -16.18 -10.23 0.10
C LYS A 31 -15.22 -11.35 -0.37
N THR A 32 -15.68 -12.33 -1.16
CA THR A 32 -14.88 -13.51 -1.55
C THR A 32 -14.69 -13.71 -3.05
N SER A 33 -15.23 -12.84 -3.91
CA SER A 33 -14.99 -12.90 -5.35
C SER A 33 -13.98 -11.84 -5.79
N LEU A 34 -13.10 -12.24 -6.72
CA LEU A 34 -12.11 -11.36 -7.33
C LEU A 34 -12.80 -10.26 -8.15
N VAL A 35 -13.98 -10.54 -8.73
CA VAL A 35 -14.84 -9.57 -9.40
C VAL A 35 -16.04 -9.26 -8.49
N PRO A 36 -16.16 -8.03 -7.95
CA PRO A 36 -17.21 -7.69 -6.98
C PRO A 36 -18.55 -7.26 -7.62
N CYS A 37 -18.63 -7.11 -8.95
CA CYS A 37 -19.80 -6.58 -9.66
C CYS A 37 -20.30 -7.51 -10.78
N GLY A 38 -21.50 -7.23 -11.32
CA GLY A 38 -22.05 -7.94 -12.48
C GLY A 38 -22.69 -9.31 -12.20
N GLN A 39 -22.85 -9.70 -10.92
CA GLN A 39 -23.49 -10.97 -10.54
C GLN A 39 -25.02 -10.88 -10.43
N LYS A 40 -25.60 -9.67 -10.48
CA LYS A 40 -27.05 -9.43 -10.40
C LYS A 40 -27.45 -8.37 -11.44
N PRO A 41 -28.66 -8.47 -12.04
CA PRO A 41 -29.14 -7.51 -13.03
C PRO A 41 -29.32 -6.09 -12.46
N ASP A 42 -29.55 -5.96 -11.15
CA ASP A 42 -29.75 -4.68 -10.47
C ASP A 42 -28.43 -3.98 -10.07
N CYS A 43 -27.27 -4.57 -10.38
CA CYS A 43 -25.95 -4.04 -10.00
C CYS A 43 -25.00 -4.03 -11.22
N PRO A 44 -25.11 -3.02 -12.10
CA PRO A 44 -24.14 -2.83 -13.19
C PRO A 44 -22.76 -2.48 -12.61
N CYS A 45 -21.69 -2.95 -13.27
CA CYS A 45 -20.33 -2.60 -12.88
C CYS A 45 -20.07 -1.11 -13.12
N GLU A 46 -19.85 -0.36 -12.04
CA GLU A 46 -19.40 1.03 -12.12
C GLU A 46 -17.86 1.09 -12.09
N LEU A 47 -17.28 2.21 -12.54
CA LEU A 47 -15.82 2.41 -12.49
C LEU A 47 -15.27 2.28 -11.06
N LEU A 48 -16.10 2.54 -10.04
CA LEU A 48 -15.72 2.44 -8.63
C LEU A 48 -15.41 1.00 -8.20
N ASP A 49 -16.16 0.02 -8.71
CA ASP A 49 -15.98 -1.41 -8.41
C ASP A 49 -14.69 -1.98 -9.02
N LEU A 50 -14.20 -1.36 -10.11
CA LEU A 50 -12.92 -1.70 -10.73
C LEU A 50 -11.75 -1.33 -9.80
N PHE A 51 -11.82 -0.18 -9.13
CA PHE A 51 -10.81 0.21 -8.15
C PHE A 51 -10.79 -0.70 -6.92
N GLU A 52 -11.96 -1.18 -6.49
CA GLU A 52 -12.07 -2.14 -5.38
C GLU A 52 -11.44 -3.49 -5.75
N MET A 53 -11.68 -3.99 -6.96
CA MET A 53 -11.01 -5.20 -7.46
C MET A 53 -9.48 -5.06 -7.42
N ILE A 54 -8.94 -3.92 -7.86
CA ILE A 54 -7.50 -3.66 -7.82
C ILE A 54 -6.98 -3.65 -6.39
N GLY A 55 -7.74 -3.07 -5.45
CA GLY A 55 -7.41 -3.09 -4.03
C GLY A 55 -7.28 -4.51 -3.46
N ARG A 56 -8.20 -5.40 -3.82
CA ARG A 56 -8.17 -6.81 -3.41
C ARG A 56 -7.02 -7.59 -4.02
N VAL A 57 -6.68 -7.35 -5.30
CA VAL A 57 -5.49 -7.94 -5.93
C VAL A 57 -4.22 -7.48 -5.24
N TYR A 58 -4.13 -6.18 -4.93
CA TYR A 58 -3.01 -5.63 -4.17
C TYR A 58 -2.88 -6.28 -2.79
N TYR A 59 -3.99 -6.45 -2.07
CA TYR A 59 -4.01 -7.15 -0.79
C TYR A 59 -3.45 -8.57 -0.90
N PHE A 60 -3.93 -9.36 -1.87
CA PHE A 60 -3.44 -10.72 -2.09
C PHE A 60 -1.93 -10.76 -2.32
N PHE A 61 -1.39 -9.84 -3.14
CA PHE A 61 0.05 -9.77 -3.38
C PHE A 61 0.84 -9.35 -2.13
N VAL A 62 0.34 -8.42 -1.33
CA VAL A 62 1.09 -7.90 -0.17
C VAL A 62 1.01 -8.84 1.04
N TRP A 63 -0.19 -9.33 1.36
CA TRP A 63 -0.43 -10.16 2.54
C TRP A 63 -0.03 -11.61 2.33
N ASP A 64 -0.48 -12.25 1.24
CA ASP A 64 -0.22 -13.68 1.05
C ASP A 64 1.18 -13.96 0.48
N ILE A 65 1.76 -13.03 -0.28
CA ILE A 65 3.05 -13.25 -0.96
C ILE A 65 4.18 -12.40 -0.35
N ALA A 66 4.03 -11.08 -0.30
CA ALA A 66 5.13 -10.20 0.06
C ALA A 66 5.52 -10.30 1.54
N THR A 67 4.55 -10.45 2.44
CA THR A 67 4.78 -10.51 3.89
C THR A 67 5.61 -11.73 4.31
N PRO A 68 5.27 -12.98 3.92
CA PRO A 68 6.11 -14.13 4.27
C PRO A 68 7.48 -14.08 3.58
N LEU A 69 7.56 -13.60 2.34
CA LEU A 69 8.82 -13.49 1.60
C LEU A 69 9.77 -12.47 2.21
N ALA A 70 9.25 -11.31 2.65
CA ALA A 70 10.03 -10.29 3.33
C ALA A 70 10.57 -10.80 4.68
N GLY A 71 9.74 -11.52 5.45
CA GLY A 71 10.18 -12.18 6.68
C GLY A 71 11.33 -13.15 6.45
N LEU A 72 11.24 -13.98 5.41
CA LEU A 72 12.28 -14.94 5.05
C LEU A 72 13.60 -14.25 4.69
N MET A 73 13.56 -13.18 3.90
CA MET A 73 14.75 -12.42 3.49
C MET A 73 15.46 -11.76 4.68
N ILE A 74 14.72 -11.30 5.69
CA ILE A 74 15.30 -10.76 6.92
C ILE A 74 16.01 -11.86 7.73
N VAL A 75 15.42 -13.05 7.84
CA VAL A 75 16.04 -14.19 8.52
C VAL A 75 17.32 -14.61 7.80
N VAL A 76 17.29 -14.73 6.48
CA VAL A 76 18.49 -15.08 5.67
C VAL A 76 19.58 -14.02 5.80
N GLY A 77 19.20 -12.73 5.76
CA GLY A 77 20.13 -11.62 5.97
C GLY A 77 20.75 -11.61 7.38
N GLY A 78 19.96 -11.95 8.40
CA GLY A 78 20.41 -12.09 9.78
C GLY A 78 21.37 -13.25 9.98
N VAL A 79 21.06 -14.43 9.43
CA VAL A 79 21.93 -15.62 9.50
C VAL A 79 23.25 -15.37 8.76
N MET A 80 23.21 -14.72 7.59
CA MET A 80 24.42 -14.37 6.84
C MET A 80 25.31 -13.37 7.59
N LEU A 81 24.73 -12.48 8.40
CA LEU A 81 25.49 -11.59 9.28
C LEU A 81 26.22 -12.37 10.38
N LEU A 82 25.56 -13.36 11.00
CA LEU A 82 26.13 -14.17 12.08
C LEU A 82 27.24 -15.11 11.57
N VAL A 83 27.07 -15.70 10.39
CA VAL A 83 28.04 -16.62 9.77
C VAL A 83 29.25 -15.88 9.18
N SER A 84 29.20 -14.55 9.03
CA SER A 84 30.27 -13.77 8.40
C SER A 84 31.62 -13.84 9.13
N GLY A 85 31.69 -14.28 10.40
CA GLY A 85 32.93 -14.76 11.05
C GLY A 85 34.13 -13.81 11.04
N GLY A 86 33.95 -12.51 10.79
CA GLY A 86 35.04 -11.53 10.64
C GLY A 86 35.50 -11.22 9.21
N ASN A 87 34.90 -11.84 8.18
CA ASN A 87 35.18 -11.47 6.78
C ASN A 87 34.42 -10.18 6.39
N PRO A 88 35.14 -9.08 6.10
CA PRO A 88 34.52 -7.77 5.82
C PRO A 88 33.66 -7.78 4.54
N GLY A 89 33.95 -8.65 3.57
CA GLY A 89 33.19 -8.75 2.32
C GLY A 89 31.79 -9.32 2.53
N LEU A 90 31.66 -10.36 3.37
CA LEU A 90 30.37 -10.97 3.70
C LEU A 90 29.58 -10.09 4.67
N ALA A 91 30.24 -9.48 5.66
CA ALA A 91 29.60 -8.56 6.60
C ALA A 91 29.05 -7.30 5.91
N GLY A 92 29.74 -6.78 4.88
CA GLY A 92 29.27 -5.66 4.07
C GLY A 92 28.00 -6.00 3.27
N ARG A 93 27.96 -7.19 2.66
CA ARG A 93 26.77 -7.67 1.93
C ARG A 93 25.58 -7.87 2.87
N ALA A 94 25.79 -8.50 4.03
CA ALA A 94 24.74 -8.71 5.02
C ALA A 94 24.15 -7.37 5.52
N LYS A 95 24.99 -6.38 5.83
CA LYS A 95 24.51 -5.03 6.21
C LYS A 95 23.71 -4.36 5.11
N ASN A 96 24.12 -4.50 3.85
CA ASN A 96 23.36 -3.96 2.73
C ASN A 96 21.99 -4.64 2.61
N ILE A 97 21.94 -5.98 2.69
CA ILE A 97 20.67 -6.73 2.64
C ILE A 97 19.70 -6.27 3.74
N ILE A 98 20.20 -6.09 4.97
CA ILE A 98 19.38 -5.61 6.10
C ILE A 98 18.88 -4.18 5.84
N LYS A 99 19.74 -3.25 5.38
CA LYS A 99 19.33 -1.87 5.05
C LYS A 99 18.24 -1.84 3.98
N TRP A 100 18.42 -2.59 2.90
CA TRP A 100 17.43 -2.67 1.82
C TRP A 100 16.11 -3.30 2.28
N SER A 101 16.16 -4.30 3.17
CA SER A 101 14.96 -4.91 3.76
C SER A 101 14.16 -3.92 4.61
N ILE A 102 14.83 -3.08 5.40
CA ILE A 102 14.19 -2.03 6.21
C ILE A 102 13.51 -1.00 5.29
N ILE A 103 14.18 -0.60 4.21
CA ILE A 103 13.64 0.35 3.23
C ILE A 103 12.41 -0.24 2.52
N ALA A 104 12.44 -1.53 2.16
CA ALA A 104 11.30 -2.20 1.54
C ALA A 104 10.07 -2.21 2.46
N ILE A 105 10.25 -2.54 3.74
CA ILE A 105 9.18 -2.47 4.75
C ILE A 105 8.62 -1.06 4.86
N LEU A 106 9.50 -0.06 4.96
CA LEU A 106 9.06 1.34 5.06
C LEU A 106 8.29 1.80 3.82
N LEU A 107 8.69 1.33 2.61
CA LEU A 107 7.99 1.63 1.37
C LEU A 107 6.63 0.91 1.26
N ILE A 108 6.51 -0.34 1.71
CA ILE A 108 5.24 -1.07 1.67
C ILE A 108 4.22 -0.39 2.59
N PHE A 109 4.60 -0.13 3.85
CA PHE A 109 3.73 0.57 4.80
C PHE A 109 3.51 2.04 4.40
N GLY A 110 4.52 2.70 3.86
CA GLY A 110 4.43 4.08 3.37
C GLY A 110 3.50 4.19 2.16
N SER A 111 3.57 3.25 1.22
CA SER A 111 2.68 3.18 0.06
C SER A 111 1.22 3.03 0.51
N TRP A 112 0.96 2.11 1.43
CA TRP A 112 -0.39 1.91 1.97
C TRP A 112 -0.94 3.19 2.62
N LEU A 113 -0.12 3.89 3.41
CA LEU A 113 -0.51 5.15 4.05
C LEU A 113 -0.78 6.27 3.02
N ILE A 114 0.05 6.38 1.99
CA ILE A 114 -0.13 7.40 0.93
C ILE A 114 -1.41 7.14 0.15
N ILE A 115 -1.66 5.88 -0.22
CA ILE A 115 -2.85 5.49 -0.98
C ILE A 115 -4.10 5.75 -0.13
N ASP A 116 -4.13 5.30 1.13
CA ASP A 116 -5.23 5.57 2.07
C ASP A 116 -5.50 7.07 2.23
N PHE A 117 -4.43 7.88 2.36
CA PHE A 117 -4.54 9.33 2.44
C PHE A 117 -5.15 9.93 1.17
N VAL A 118 -4.72 9.50 -0.02
CA VAL A 118 -5.25 9.99 -1.30
C VAL A 118 -6.70 9.56 -1.48
N LEU A 119 -7.06 8.31 -1.20
CA LEU A 119 -8.43 7.80 -1.33
C LEU A 119 -9.38 8.52 -0.36
N LYS A 120 -8.95 8.75 0.88
CA LYS A 120 -9.71 9.53 1.85
C LYS A 120 -9.84 11.00 1.43
N ALA A 121 -8.79 11.59 0.85
CA ALA A 121 -8.80 12.98 0.39
C ALA A 121 -9.82 13.21 -0.75
N ILE A 122 -10.05 12.21 -1.62
CA ILE A 122 -11.05 12.28 -2.69
C ILE A 122 -12.45 11.83 -2.25
N GLY A 123 -12.66 11.57 -0.95
CA GLY A 123 -13.98 11.20 -0.41
C GLY A 123 -14.42 9.77 -0.68
N TYR A 124 -13.48 8.86 -1.00
CA TYR A 124 -13.77 7.44 -1.21
C TYR A 124 -14.25 6.81 0.11
N THR A 125 -15.57 6.74 0.28
CA THR A 125 -16.26 6.32 1.51
C THR A 125 -17.20 5.12 1.29
N ARG A 126 -17.18 4.54 0.09
CA ARG A 126 -18.22 3.61 -0.41
C ARG A 126 -17.78 2.19 -0.67
N ALA A 127 -16.51 1.93 -0.96
CA ALA A 127 -15.99 0.61 -0.69
C ALA A 127 -15.66 0.55 0.80
N GLY A 128 -15.91 -0.58 1.46
CA GLY A 128 -15.42 -0.79 2.81
C GLY A 128 -13.98 -0.32 2.89
N ASN A 129 -13.61 0.42 3.95
CA ASN A 129 -12.31 1.07 4.09
C ASN A 129 -11.23 0.27 3.32
N TRP A 130 -10.64 0.82 2.26
CA TRP A 130 -9.58 0.10 1.53
C TRP A 130 -8.40 -0.30 2.47
N SER A 131 -8.34 0.37 3.64
CA SER A 131 -7.50 0.07 4.80
C SER A 131 -8.12 -0.84 5.89
N ALA A 132 -9.43 -1.03 5.94
CA ALA A 132 -10.06 -2.06 6.77
C ALA A 132 -10.46 -3.24 5.88
N PHE A 133 -9.55 -4.20 5.86
CA PHE A 133 -9.78 -5.58 5.44
C PHE A 133 -11.10 -6.13 6.01
#